data_AF-A0A7Z9VMB5-F1
#
_entry.id   AF-A0A7Z9VMB5-F1
#
_cell.length_a   1.000
_cell.length_b   1.000
_cell.length_c   1.000
_cell.angle_alpha   90.00
_cell.angle_beta   90.00
_cell.angle_gamma   90.00
#
_symmetry.space_group_name_H-M   'P 1'
#
loop_
_entity.id
_entity.type
_entity.pdbx_description
1 polymer ?
#
loop_
_entity_poly.entity_id
_entity_poly.type
_entity_poly.pdbx_seq_one_letter_code
_entity_poly.pdbx_strand_id
1 'polypeptide(L)' 'DIRKFGSVPHSGFGLGIDRTVSWICGSDHIKHVIPFPRTMRRTTP' A
#
# COMPACT_ATOMS: atom_id res chain seq x y z
N ASP A 1 -18.26 12.73 13.94
CA ASP A 1 -19.53 13.10 13.29
C ASP A 1 -20.21 11.89 12.64
N ILE A 2 -19.61 11.30 11.61
CA ILE A 2 -20.12 10.13 10.85
C ILE A 2 -20.56 8.85 11.61
N ARG A 3 -20.10 8.62 12.85
CA ARG A 3 -20.47 7.42 13.65
C ARG A 3 -21.47 7.73 14.77
N LYS A 4 -22.00 8.96 14.84
CA LYS A 4 -22.74 9.49 16.00
C LYS A 4 -24.21 9.05 16.04
N PHE A 5 -24.81 8.70 14.90
CA PHE A 5 -26.22 8.29 14.78
C PHE A 5 -26.38 6.81 14.39
N GLY A 6 -25.63 5.92 15.06
CA GLY A 6 -25.64 4.49 14.78
C GLY A 6 -24.72 4.11 13.62
N SER A 7 -23.51 3.65 13.95
CA SER A 7 -22.62 3.02 12.98
C SER A 7 -22.90 1.52 12.97
N VAL A 8 -23.15 0.95 11.78
CA VAL A 8 -23.18 -0.51 11.62
C VAL A 8 -21.81 -1.12 11.98
N PRO A 9 -21.78 -2.37 12.50
CA PRO A 9 -20.53 -3.11 12.66
C PRO A 9 -19.88 -3.28 11.28
N HIS A 10 -18.66 -2.78 11.14
CA HIS A 10 -17.88 -2.83 9.91
C HIS A 10 -16.50 -3.42 10.18
N SER A 11 -15.94 -4.04 9.16
CA SER A 11 -14.57 -4.53 9.11
C SER A 11 -13.95 -4.09 7.80
N GLY A 12 -12.64 -3.90 7.78
CA GLY A 12 -11.90 -3.56 6.57
C GLY A 12 -10.63 -4.38 6.45
N PHE A 13 -10.15 -4.54 5.24
CA PHE A 13 -8.81 -5.06 4.96
C PHE A 13 -8.07 -4.07 4.06
N GLY A 14 -6.74 -4.10 4.13
CA GLY A 14 -5.86 -3.30 3.29
C GLY A 14 -4.88 -4.21 2.57
N LEU A 15 -4.61 -3.89 1.31
CA LEU A 15 -3.62 -4.58 0.49
C LEU A 15 -2.74 -3.55 -0.22
N GLY A 16 -1.42 -3.73 -0.12
CA GLY A 16 -0.47 -2.87 -0.82
C GLY A 16 -0.15 -3.45 -2.20
N ILE A 17 -0.55 -2.76 -3.27
CA ILE A 17 -0.38 -3.21 -4.66
C ILE A 17 1.07 -3.56 -4.95
N ASP A 18 2.01 -2.68 -4.60
CA ASP A 18 3.44 -2.89 -4.86
C ASP A 18 3.98 -4.12 -4.11
N ARG A 19 3.48 -4.39 -2.89
CA ARG A 19 3.84 -5.63 -2.15
C ARG A 19 3.23 -6.87 -2.77
N THR A 20 1.98 -6.80 -3.22
CA THR A 20 1.32 -7.92 -3.91
C THR A 20 2.07 -8.27 -5.19
N VAL A 21 2.46 -7.27 -5.98
CA VAL A 21 3.26 -7.47 -7.20
C VAL A 21 4.64 -8.02 -6.87
N SER A 22 5.33 -7.47 -5.86
CA SER A 22 6.64 -7.99 -5.42
C SER A 22 6.57 -9.46 -5.01
N TRP A 23 5.48 -9.88 -4.35
CA TRP A 23 5.26 -11.26 -3.95
C TRP A 23 4.99 -12.17 -5.14
N ILE A 24 4.09 -11.78 -6.05
CA ILE A 24 3.76 -12.57 -7.26
C ILE A 24 4.99 -12.71 -8.17
N CYS A 25 5.76 -11.64 -8.33
CA CYS A 25 6.94 -11.61 -9.20
C CYS A 25 8.22 -12.14 -8.53
N GLY A 26 8.18 -12.49 -7.23
CA GLY A 26 9.36 -12.98 -6.50
C GLY A 26 10.50 -11.96 -6.38
N SER A 27 10.18 -10.67 -6.39
CA SER A 27 11.18 -9.60 -6.30
C SER A 27 11.73 -9.46 -4.88
N ASP A 28 13.06 -9.46 -4.74
CA ASP A 28 13.77 -9.33 -3.46
C ASP A 28 13.53 -7.96 -2.79
N HIS A 29 13.36 -6.91 -3.59
CA HIS A 29 13.13 -5.55 -3.09
C HIS A 29 11.93 -4.87 -3.78
N ILE A 30 11.06 -4.24 -2.99
CA ILE A 30 9.87 -3.51 -3.48
C ILE A 30 10.18 -2.36 -4.45
N LYS A 31 11.41 -1.84 -4.46
CA LYS A 31 11.81 -0.76 -5.38
C LYS A 31 11.84 -1.22 -6.83
N HIS A 32 12.00 -2.52 -7.09
CA HIS A 32 12.07 -3.05 -8.44
C HIS A 32 10.71 -3.13 -9.13
N VAL A 33 9.62 -3.06 -8.36
CA VAL A 33 8.25 -3.13 -8.88
C VAL A 33 7.57 -1.75 -8.93
N ILE A 34 8.28 -0.68 -8.55
CA ILE A 34 7.78 0.70 -8.56
C ILE A 34 8.60 1.52 -9.57
N PRO A 35 7.97 2.15 -10.58
CA PRO A 35 8.69 2.93 -11.60
C PRO A 35 9.49 4.12 -11.03
N PHE A 36 8.89 4.85 -10.08
CA PHE A 36 9.52 6.00 -9.42
C PHE A 36 9.45 5.82 -7.89
N PRO A 37 10.33 5.00 -7.30
CA PRO A 37 10.23 4.66 -5.88
C PRO A 37 10.54 5.88 -5.02
N ARG A 38 9.59 6.24 -4.15
CA ARG A 38 9.78 7.28 -3.13
C ARG A 38 10.34 6.64 -1.88
N THR A 39 11.47 7.16 -1.42
CA THR A 39 12.11 6.74 -0.17
C THR A 39 12.59 7.97 0.58
N MET A 40 12.90 7.84 1.87
CA MET A 40 13.45 8.97 2.66
C MET A 40 14.68 9.62 2.01
N ARG A 41 15.44 8.87 1.20
CA ARG A 41 16.65 9.35 0.50
C ARG A 41 16.41 9.75 -0.97
N ARG A 42 15.21 9.54 -1.52
CA ARG A 42 14.89 9.80 -2.93
C ARG A 42 13.47 10.30 -3.10
N THR A 43 13.33 11.58 -3.43
CA THR A 43 12.06 12.27 -3.68
C THR A 43 11.91 12.77 -5.13
N THR A 44 12.99 12.81 -5.90
CA THR A 44 12.98 13.18 -7.33
C THR A 44 12.98 11.94 -8.23
N PRO A 45 12.36 12.01 -9.42
CA PRO A 45 12.51 10.97 -10.44
C PRO A 45 13.99 10.78 -10.80
#